data_AF-E3KQ66-F1
#
_entry.id   AF-E3KQ66-F1
#
_cell.length_a   1.000
_cell.length_b   1.000
_cell.length_c   1.000
_cell.angle_alpha   90.00
_cell.angle_beta   90.00
_cell.angle_gamma   90.00
#
_symmetry.space_group_name_H-M   'P 1'
#
loop_
_entity.id
_entity.type
_entity.pdbx_description
1 polymer ?
#
loop_
_entity_poly.entity_id
_entity_poly.type
_entity_poly.pdbx_seq_one_letter_code
_entity_poly.pdbx_strand_id
1 'polypeptide(L)'
;MNTKNKLLKSKWLSNNKAHNYNTRFSPPHLLDTPDLETIRQMQLEDAFWNMGSSTHPEEPWAVNTSIQEGMKAYLLFSHSQEELRRIAWEARQAIKWGVSKCQPG
;
A
#
# COMPACT_ATOMS: atom_id res chain seq x y z
N MET A 1 -7.38 14.50 -15.67
CA MET A 1 -6.09 14.42 -14.94
C MET A 1 -5.08 13.65 -15.81
N ASN A 2 -3.91 14.22 -16.06
CA ASN A 2 -2.88 13.67 -16.95
C ASN A 2 -2.20 12.44 -16.32
N THR A 3 -2.15 11.30 -17.03
CA THR A 3 -1.59 10.01 -16.59
C THR A 3 -0.17 10.13 -16.02
N LYS A 4 0.64 11.04 -16.57
CA LYS A 4 2.02 11.30 -16.11
C LYS A 4 2.06 11.83 -14.66
N ASN A 5 1.15 12.74 -14.31
CA ASN A 5 1.05 13.28 -12.94
C ASN A 5 0.59 12.22 -11.94
N LYS A 6 -0.25 11.26 -12.38
CA LYS A 6 -0.68 10.15 -11.53
C LYS A 6 0.48 9.21 -11.22
N LEU A 7 1.31 8.89 -12.23
CA LEU A 7 2.49 8.05 -12.06
C LEU A 7 3.53 8.71 -11.15
N LEU A 8 3.84 9.99 -11.39
CA LEU A 8 4.76 10.77 -10.54
C LEU A 8 4.30 10.78 -9.08
N LYS A 9 3.01 11.08 -8.84
CA LYS A 9 2.45 11.08 -7.49
C LYS A 9 2.55 9.71 -6.82
N SER A 10 2.28 8.63 -7.56
CA SER A 10 2.39 7.26 -7.04
C SER A 10 3.84 6.92 -6.64
N LYS A 11 4.81 7.23 -7.51
CA LYS A 11 6.23 6.99 -7.25
C LYS A 11 6.76 7.82 -6.07
N TRP A 12 6.36 9.09 -5.98
CA TRP A 12 6.71 9.95 -4.83
C TRP A 12 6.16 9.40 -3.50
N LEU A 13 4.92 8.90 -3.49
CA LEU A 13 4.37 8.24 -2.31
C LEU A 13 5.16 6.98 -1.91
N SER A 14 5.69 6.23 -2.88
CA SER A 14 6.56 5.08 -2.61
C SER A 14 7.90 5.51 -2.01
N ASN A 15 8.51 6.58 -2.53
CA ASN A 15 9.76 7.13 -2.00
C ASN A 15 9.62 7.56 -0.52
N ASN A 16 8.52 8.24 -0.20
CA ASN A 16 8.23 8.62 1.18
C ASN A 16 8.03 7.42 2.11
N LYS A 17 7.47 6.31 1.61
CA LYS A 17 7.36 5.07 2.38
C LYS A 17 8.74 4.47 2.66
N ALA A 18 9.65 4.46 1.68
CA ALA A 18 11.03 4.03 1.87
C ALA A 18 11.75 4.89 2.92
N HIS A 19 11.57 6.21 2.87
CA HIS A 19 12.11 7.12 3.89
C HIS A 19 11.55 6.85 5.28
N ASN A 20 10.23 6.66 5.41
CA ASN A 20 9.60 6.28 6.67
C ASN A 20 10.10 4.92 7.19
N TYR A 21 10.40 3.97 6.31
CA TYR A 21 10.94 2.67 6.70
C TYR A 21 12.35 2.82 7.27
N ASN A 22 13.24 3.49 6.54
CA ASN A 22 14.63 3.75 6.95
C ASN A 22 14.75 4.52 8.28
N THR A 23 13.77 5.36 8.59
CA THR A 23 13.76 6.17 9.83
C THR A 23 13.15 5.42 11.02
N ARG A 24 12.16 4.55 10.79
CA ARG A 24 11.43 3.84 11.86
C ARG A 24 12.07 2.52 12.23
N PHE A 25 12.63 1.84 11.25
CA PHE A 25 13.33 0.59 11.41
C PHE A 25 14.80 0.91 11.15
N SER A 26 15.72 0.30 11.88
CA SER A 26 17.16 0.42 11.59
C SER A 26 17.56 -0.80 10.74
N PRO A 27 17.20 -0.84 9.43
CA PRO A 27 17.50 -2.00 8.62
C PRO A 27 19.01 -2.11 8.39
N PRO A 28 19.52 -3.33 8.15
CA PRO A 28 20.91 -3.54 7.78
C PRO A 28 21.31 -2.79 6.49
N HIS A 29 20.36 -2.60 5.56
CA HIS A 29 20.55 -1.87 4.32
C HIS A 29 19.47 -0.79 4.18
N LEU A 30 19.88 0.46 3.96
CA LEU A 30 18.96 1.58 3.75
C LEU A 30 18.40 1.53 2.33
N LEU A 31 17.10 1.78 2.17
CA LEU A 31 16.49 1.93 0.87
C LEU A 31 16.91 3.27 0.25
N ASP A 32 17.17 3.31 -1.06
CA ASP A 32 17.46 4.55 -1.76
C ASP A 32 16.28 5.51 -1.68
N THR A 33 16.55 6.73 -1.21
CA THR A 33 15.55 7.78 -0.99
C THR A 33 16.00 9.11 -1.60
N PRO A 34 16.05 9.20 -2.94
CA PRO A 34 16.45 10.43 -3.62
C PRO A 34 15.48 11.58 -3.32
N ASP A 35 16.01 12.81 -3.28
CA ASP A 35 15.20 14.01 -3.11
C ASP A 35 14.39 14.34 -4.39
N LEU A 36 13.36 15.17 -4.25
CA LEU A 36 12.45 15.54 -5.33
C LEU A 36 13.18 16.16 -6.54
N GLU A 37 14.16 17.03 -6.27
CA GLU A 37 14.95 17.66 -7.34
C GLU A 37 15.78 16.63 -8.10
N THR A 38 16.35 15.65 -7.39
CA THR A 38 17.08 14.53 -8.00
C THR A 38 16.16 13.68 -8.87
N ILE A 39 14.97 13.33 -8.36
CA ILE A 39 13.98 12.53 -9.12
C ILE A 39 13.52 13.26 -10.38
N ARG A 40 13.39 14.59 -10.33
CA ARG A 40 12.99 15.40 -11.49
C ARG A 40 14.04 15.38 -12.60
N GLN A 41 15.30 15.19 -12.25
CA GLN A 41 16.43 15.13 -13.18
C GLN A 41 16.72 13.70 -13.69
N MET A 42 16.15 12.67 -13.05
CA MET A 42 16.30 11.28 -13.47
C MET A 42 15.72 11.06 -14.86
N GLN A 43 16.47 10.35 -15.70
CA GLN A 43 16.01 9.91 -17.02
C GLN A 43 14.90 8.88 -16.87
N LEU A 44 14.05 8.73 -17.89
CA LEU A 44 12.89 7.83 -17.81
C LEU A 44 13.31 6.35 -17.75
N GLU A 45 14.50 6.04 -18.27
CA GLU A 45 15.13 4.72 -18.30
C GLU A 45 15.74 4.34 -16.94
N ASP A 46 15.81 5.28 -16.00
CA ASP A 46 16.38 5.07 -14.67
C ASP A 46 15.67 3.91 -13.95
N ALA A 47 16.45 3.10 -13.24
CA ALA A 47 15.96 1.99 -12.43
C ALA A 47 14.89 2.47 -11.43
N PHE A 48 14.94 3.71 -10.96
CA PHE A 48 13.89 4.30 -10.13
C PHE A 48 12.48 4.20 -10.75
N TRP A 49 12.36 4.48 -12.06
CA TRP A 49 11.09 4.39 -12.78
C TRP A 49 10.70 2.94 -13.08
N ASN A 50 11.69 2.11 -13.39
CA ASN A 50 11.52 0.72 -13.81
C ASN A 50 11.48 -0.31 -12.67
N MET A 51 11.83 0.08 -11.45
CA MET A 51 11.57 -0.70 -10.23
C MET A 51 10.06 -0.70 -10.00
N GLY A 52 9.36 -1.56 -10.76
CA GLY A 52 8.13 -2.16 -10.28
C GLY A 52 8.51 -2.94 -9.03
N SER A 53 8.00 -2.50 -7.88
CA SER A 53 8.23 -3.05 -6.54
C SER A 53 9.48 -3.89 -6.43
N SER A 54 10.61 -3.34 -5.97
CA SER A 54 11.82 -4.07 -5.62
C SER A 54 11.43 -5.41 -5.02
N THR A 55 11.36 -6.43 -5.87
CA THR A 55 11.06 -7.78 -5.44
C THR A 55 12.42 -8.12 -4.91
N HIS A 56 12.51 -8.27 -3.61
CA HIS A 56 13.75 -8.69 -3.00
C HIS A 56 13.65 -10.21 -2.91
N PRO A 57 13.81 -10.97 -4.02
CA PRO A 57 13.55 -12.40 -4.03
C PRO A 57 14.47 -13.15 -3.08
N GLU A 58 15.60 -12.56 -2.70
CA GLU A 58 16.60 -13.14 -1.81
C GLU A 58 16.39 -12.79 -0.33
N GLU A 59 15.47 -11.87 -0.01
CA GLU A 59 15.25 -11.51 1.39
C GLU A 59 14.65 -12.67 2.17
N PRO A 60 15.01 -12.85 3.46
CA PRO A 60 14.56 -13.99 4.25
C PRO A 60 13.04 -14.13 4.30
N TRP A 61 12.30 -13.01 4.29
CA TRP A 61 10.84 -13.01 4.25
C TRP A 61 10.25 -13.41 2.88
N ALA A 62 11.00 -13.23 1.80
CA ALA A 62 10.61 -13.60 0.45
C ALA A 62 10.93 -15.07 0.14
N VAL A 63 11.92 -15.68 0.80
CA VAL A 63 12.34 -17.07 0.56
C VAL A 63 11.75 -18.04 1.58
N ASN A 64 11.66 -17.65 2.86
CA ASN A 64 11.28 -18.58 3.93
C ASN A 64 9.76 -18.86 3.92
N THR A 65 9.39 -20.11 3.63
CA THR A 65 7.99 -20.56 3.59
C THR A 65 7.22 -20.27 4.88
N SER A 66 7.83 -20.47 6.06
CA SER A 66 7.15 -20.21 7.34
C SER A 66 6.83 -18.72 7.54
N ILE A 67 7.72 -17.84 7.09
CA ILE A 67 7.49 -16.38 7.15
C ILE A 67 6.39 -16.00 6.17
N GLN A 68 6.40 -16.55 4.96
CA GLN A 68 5.35 -16.32 3.97
C GLN A 68 3.97 -16.81 4.46
N GLU A 69 3.90 -18.00 5.05
CA GLU A 69 2.68 -18.55 5.62
C GLU A 69 2.16 -17.69 6.76
N GLY A 70 3.05 -17.24 7.66
CA GLY A 70 2.70 -16.31 8.72
C GLY A 70 2.15 -14.99 8.19
N MET A 71 2.80 -14.41 7.16
CA MET A 71 2.32 -13.20 6.48
C MET A 71 0.95 -13.41 5.84
N LYS A 72 0.75 -14.52 5.12
CA LYS A 72 -0.53 -14.86 4.49
C LYS A 72 -1.63 -15.03 5.54
N ALA A 73 -1.35 -15.73 6.64
CA ALA A 73 -2.31 -15.93 7.73
C ALA A 73 -2.69 -14.61 8.40
N TYR A 74 -1.71 -13.75 8.68
CA TYR A 74 -1.94 -12.42 9.25
C TYR A 74 -2.77 -11.53 8.30
N LEU A 75 -2.41 -11.49 7.02
CA LEU A 75 -3.16 -10.76 6.02
C LEU A 75 -4.58 -11.30 5.94
N LEU A 76 -4.79 -12.61 5.83
CA LEU A 76 -6.12 -13.21 5.77
C LEU A 76 -6.96 -12.78 6.98
N PHE A 77 -6.40 -12.89 8.19
CA PHE A 77 -7.08 -12.44 9.41
C PHE A 77 -7.46 -10.96 9.37
N SER A 78 -6.51 -10.08 9.03
CA SER A 78 -6.74 -8.63 8.94
C SER A 78 -7.82 -8.29 7.90
N HIS A 79 -7.80 -8.95 6.74
CA HIS A 79 -8.81 -8.76 5.70
C HIS A 79 -10.17 -9.25 6.19
N SER A 80 -10.25 -10.44 6.80
CA SER A 80 -11.52 -10.95 7.36
C SER A 80 -12.13 -9.98 8.39
N GLN A 81 -11.32 -9.37 9.25
CA GLN A 81 -11.82 -8.38 10.21
C GLN A 81 -12.35 -7.11 9.52
N GLU A 82 -11.67 -6.63 8.48
CA GLU A 82 -12.10 -5.48 7.70
C GLU A 82 -13.40 -5.77 6.94
N GLU A 83 -13.52 -6.94 6.31
CA GLU A 83 -14.74 -7.37 5.62
C GLU A 83 -15.93 -7.45 6.59
N LEU A 84 -15.74 -7.99 7.80
CA LEU A 84 -16.79 -7.97 8.82
C LEU A 84 -17.23 -6.55 9.18
N ARG A 85 -16.30 -5.60 9.27
CA ARG A 85 -16.63 -4.18 9.52
C ARG A 85 -17.42 -3.58 8.35
N ARG A 86 -17.04 -3.88 7.11
CA ARG A 86 -17.74 -3.43 5.88
C ARG A 86 -19.16 -3.96 5.84
N ILE A 87 -19.35 -5.27 5.98
CA ILE A 87 -20.67 -5.92 6.01
C ILE A 87 -21.54 -5.30 7.11
N ALA A 88 -21.01 -5.11 8.31
CA ALA A 88 -21.76 -4.51 9.41
C ALA A 88 -22.16 -3.05 9.10
N TRP A 89 -21.31 -2.29 8.41
CA TRP A 89 -21.63 -0.93 8.00
C TRP A 89 -22.69 -0.90 6.91
N GLU A 90 -22.58 -1.75 5.90
CA GLU A 90 -23.57 -1.90 4.83
C GLU A 90 -24.93 -2.32 5.37
N ALA A 91 -24.98 -3.29 6.28
CA ALA A 91 -26.21 -3.72 6.94
C ALA A 91 -26.90 -2.55 7.68
N ARG A 92 -26.13 -1.74 8.42
CA ARG A 92 -26.67 -0.54 9.08
C ARG A 92 -27.20 0.49 8.09
N GLN A 93 -26.50 0.72 6.98
CA GLN A 93 -26.97 1.65 5.95
C GLN A 93 -28.24 1.14 5.26
N ALA A 94 -28.32 -0.16 4.96
CA ALA A 94 -29.50 -0.78 4.37
C ALA A 94 -30.74 -0.62 5.26
N ILE A 95 -30.59 -0.87 6.58
CA ILE A 95 -31.68 -0.64 7.55
C ILE A 95 -32.07 0.83 7.59
N LYS A 96 -31.10 1.75 7.68
CA LYS A 96 -31.36 3.19 7.70
C LYS A 96 -32.12 3.65 6.47
N TRP A 97 -31.76 3.14 5.29
CA TRP A 97 -32.47 3.42 4.04
C TRP A 97 -33.88 2.83 4.06
N GLY A 98 -34.06 1.60 4.53
CA GLY A 98 -35.38 0.98 4.69
C GLY A 98 -36.30 1.82 5.57
N VAL A 99 -35.84 2.23 6.75
CA VAL A 99 -36.61 3.08 7.67
C VAL A 99 -36.96 4.42 7.04
N SER A 100 -36.00 5.08 6.38
CA SER A 100 -36.23 6.36 5.70
C SER A 100 -37.26 6.26 4.57
N LYS A 101 -37.41 5.10 3.93
CA LYS A 101 -38.40 4.86 2.87
C LYS A 101 -39.78 4.48 3.40
N CYS A 102 -39.85 3.94 4.62
CA CYS A 102 -41.10 3.55 5.27
C CYS A 102 -41.75 4.67 6.10
N GLN A 103 -41.06 5.79 6.34
CA GLN A 103 -41.69 6.96 6.96
C GLN A 103 -42.55 7.70 5.91
N PRO A 104 -43.87 7.86 6.13
CA PRO A 104 -44.68 8.73 5.29
C PRO A 104 -44.24 10.19 5.51
N GLY A 105 -44.10 10.93 4.41
CA GLY A 105 -43.88 12.38 4.43
C GLY A 105 -45.09 13.15 4.91
#